data_AF-M1ISS9-F1
#
_entry.id   AF-M1ISS9-F1
#
_cell.length_a   1.000
_cell.length_b   1.000
_cell.length_c   1.000
_cell.angle_alpha   90.00
_cell.angle_beta   90.00
_cell.angle_gamma   90.00
#
_symmetry.space_group_name_H-M   'P 1'
#
loop_
_entity.id
_entity.type
_entity.pdbx_description
1 polymer ?
#
loop_
_entity_poly.entity_id
_entity_poly.type
_entity_poly.pdbx_seq_one_letter_code
_entity_poly.pdbx_strand_id
1 'polypeptide(L)' 'MREDFDQLLFGLAGVIFLEGLGIALDVVGQYAIGSVLIVIATVWILSIYFFMKYIEKKDSENEENEDNSYNNF' A
#
# COMPACT_ATOMS: atom_id res chain seq x y z
N MET A 1 0.02 -22.97 9.14
CA MET A 1 0.99 -23.60 8.22
C MET A 1 0.83 -23.16 6.77
N ARG A 2 -0.36 -23.15 6.14
CA ARG A 2 -0.52 -22.54 4.79
C ARG A 2 -0.52 -21.01 4.81
N GLU A 3 -1.22 -20.40 5.77
CA GLU A 3 -1.29 -18.92 5.88
C GLU A 3 0.07 -18.25 6.05
N ASP A 4 0.96 -18.79 6.90
CA ASP A 4 2.32 -18.23 7.08
C ASP A 4 3.14 -18.31 5.79
N PHE A 5 2.94 -19.37 5.01
CA PHE A 5 3.65 -19.60 3.76
C PHE A 5 3.17 -18.65 2.67
N ASP A 6 1.85 -18.41 2.59
CA ASP A 6 1.26 -17.45 1.66
C ASP A 6 1.64 -16.01 2.00
N GLN A 7 1.72 -15.66 3.29
CA GLN A 7 2.19 -14.34 3.73
C GLN A 7 3.66 -14.11 3.38
N LEU A 8 4.49 -15.14 3.53
CA LEU A 8 5.91 -15.08 3.18
C LEU A 8 6.11 -15.05 1.67
N LEU A 9 5.32 -15.80 0.90
CA LEU A 9 5.30 -15.72 -0.56
C LEU A 9 4.85 -14.35 -1.05
N PHE A 10 3.84 -13.77 -0.41
CA PHE A 10 3.30 -12.46 -0.75
C PHE A 10 4.32 -11.35 -0.43
N GLY A 11 5.01 -11.46 0.71
CA GLY A 11 6.11 -10.56 1.06
C GLY A 11 7.28 -10.68 0.08
N LEU A 12 7.70 -11.90 -0.25
CA LEU A 12 8.80 -12.15 -1.18
C LEU A 12 8.44 -11.69 -2.61
N ALA A 13 7.21 -11.92 -3.06
CA ALA A 13 6.72 -11.43 -4.34
C ALA A 13 6.68 -9.90 -4.39
N GLY A 14 6.29 -9.25 -3.28
CA GLY A 14 6.35 -7.79 -3.14
C GLY A 14 7.78 -7.24 -3.25
N VAL A 15 8.76 -7.90 -2.63
CA VAL A 15 10.18 -7.52 -2.70
C VAL A 15 10.74 -7.67 -4.12
N ILE A 16 10.48 -8.81 -4.78
CA ILE A 16 10.91 -9.06 -6.16
C ILE A 16 10.25 -8.07 -7.14
N PHE A 17 8.98 -7.75 -6.92
CA PHE A 17 8.26 -6.77 -7.72
C PHE A 17 8.83 -5.36 -7.56
N LEU A 18 9.20 -4.97 -6.34
CA LEU A 18 9.83 -3.68 -6.04
C LEU A 18 11.22 -3.54 -6.68
N GLU A 19 12.06 -4.57 -6.61
CA GLU A 19 13.35 -4.56 -7.32
C GLU A 19 13.17 -4.51 -8.84
N GLY A 20 12.23 -5.27 -9.39
CA GLY A 20 11.89 -5.22 -10.81
C GLY A 20 11.41 -3.85 -11.26
N LEU A 21 10.61 -3.17 -10.42
CA LEU A 21 10.20 -1.79 -10.62
C LEU A 21 11.40 -0.84 -10.63
N GLY A 22 12.34 -0.99 -9.69
CA GLY A 22 13.56 -0.18 -9.63
C GLY A 22 14.40 -0.28 -10.89
N ILE A 23 14.63 -1.50 -11.39
CA ILE A 23 15.40 -1.73 -12.62
C ILE A 23 14.64 -1.22 -13.86
N ALA A 24 13.33 -1.45 -13.93
CA ALA A 24 12.50 -0.91 -15.01
C ALA A 24 12.50 0.62 -15.02
N LEU A 25 12.46 1.26 -13.85
CA LEU A 25 12.53 2.72 -13.70
C LEU A 25 13.91 3.26 -14.06
N ASP A 26 15.00 2.53 -13.79
CA ASP A 26 16.36 2.94 -14.15
C ASP A 26 16.57 2.87 -15.68
N VAL A 27 16.11 1.79 -16.31
CA VAL A 27 16.16 1.61 -17.77
C VAL A 27 15.28 2.63 -18.49
N VAL A 28 14.06 2.88 -18.01
CA VAL A 28 13.17 3.90 -18.59
C VAL A 28 13.66 5.32 -18.24
N GLY A 29 14.27 5.51 -17.08
CA GLY A 29 14.81 6.78 -16.61
C GLY A 29 15.89 7.34 -17.53
N GLN A 30 16.80 6.51 -18.02
CA GLN A 30 17.82 6.94 -19.00
C GLN A 30 17.23 7.51 -20.31
N TYR A 31 15.99 7.14 -20.67
CA TYR A 31 15.33 7.61 -21.90
C TYR A 31 14.17 8.59 -21.68
N ALA A 32 13.63 8.71 -20.44
CA ALA A 32 12.39 9.43 -20.16
C ALA A 32 12.30 10.01 -18.73
N ILE A 33 13.42 10.49 -18.17
CA ILE A 33 13.55 11.04 -16.80
C ILE A 33 12.38 11.96 -16.35
N GLY A 34 11.86 12.82 -17.24
CA GLY A 34 10.75 13.71 -16.91
C GLY A 34 9.43 12.98 -16.64
N SER A 35 9.11 11.97 -17.45
CA SER A 35 7.85 11.22 -17.35
C SER A 35 7.86 10.27 -16.16
N VAL A 36 9.02 9.67 -15.86
CA VAL A 36 9.19 8.73 -14.74
C VAL A 36 9.00 9.44 -13.39
N LEU A 37 9.56 10.63 -13.23
CA LEU A 37 9.40 11.43 -12.02
C LEU A 37 7.94 11.79 -11.75
N ILE A 38 7.17 12.08 -12.80
CA ILE A 38 5.73 12.37 -12.70
C ILE A 38 4.96 11.13 -12.25
N VAL A 39 5.28 9.95 -12.80
CA VAL A 39 4.64 8.69 -12.39
C VAL A 39 4.96 8.36 -10.94
N ILE A 40 6.23 8.48 -10.53
CA ILE A 40 6.63 8.27 -9.14
C ILE A 40 5.89 9.21 -8.20
N ALA A 41 5.87 10.51 -8.51
CA ALA A 41 5.15 11.50 -7.70
C ALA A 41 3.64 11.17 -7.60
N THR A 42 3.03 10.73 -8.69
CA THR A 42 1.62 10.36 -8.74
C THR A 42 1.32 9.12 -7.89
N VAL A 43 2.15 8.07 -8.03
CA VAL A 43 2.03 6.85 -7.22
C VAL A 43 2.24 7.16 -5.74
N TRP A 44 3.15 8.06 -5.41
CA TRP A 44 3.44 8.45 -4.03
C TRP A 44 2.25 9.18 -3.39
N ILE A 45 1.65 10.13 -4.10
CA ILE A 45 0.43 10.83 -3.65
C ILE A 45 -0.73 9.85 -3.48
N LEU A 46 -0.93 8.93 -4.42
CA LEU A 46 -1.97 7.90 -4.32
C LEU A 46 -1.73 6.98 -3.13
N SER A 47 -0.48 6.60 -2.87
CA SER A 47 -0.13 5.73 -1.73
C SER A 47 -0.47 6.40 -0.39
N ILE A 48 -0.12 7.69 -0.24
CA ILE A 48 -0.48 8.48 0.95
C ILE A 48 -2.01 8.58 1.10
N TYR A 49 -2.73 8.85 0.01
CA TYR A 49 -4.19 8.93 0.01
C TYR A 49 -4.84 7.61 0.46
N PHE A 50 -4.39 6.48 -0.09
CA PHE A 50 -4.87 5.17 0.32
C PHE A 50 -4.56 4.85 1.77
N PHE A 51 -3.37 5.25 2.26
CA PHE A 51 -3.01 5.07 3.67
C PHE A 51 -3.92 5.87 4.60
N MET A 52 -4.18 7.13 4.25
CA MET A 52 -5.05 8.01 5.04
C MET A 52 -6.48 7.46 5.08
N LYS A 53 -7.00 7.03 3.93
CA LYS A 53 -8.32 6.39 3.83
C LYS A 53 -8.40 5.05 4.56
N TYR A 54 -7.31 4.28 4.58
CA TYR A 54 -7.24 3.03 5.34
C TYR A 54 -7.26 3.28 6.85
N ILE A 55 -6.57 4.32 7.32
CA ILE A 55 -6.58 4.74 8.73
C ILE A 55 -7.98 5.23 9.11
N GLU A 56 -8.59 6.14 8.33
CA GLU A 56 -9.96 6.62 8.59
C GLU A 56 -10.96 5.47 8.69
N LYS A 57 -10.89 4.51 7.77
CA LYS A 57 -11.79 3.36 7.80
C LYS A 57 -11.62 2.53 9.09
N LYS A 58 -10.40 2.36 9.57
CA LYS A 58 -10.13 1.63 10.82
C LYS A 58 -10.57 2.39 12.07
N ASP A 59 -10.49 3.72 12.06
CA ASP A 59 -11.02 4.53 13.16
C ASP A 59 -12.55 4.43 13.23
N SER A 60 -13.24 4.54 12.09
CA SER A 60 -14.70 4.44 12.04
C SER A 60 -15.23 3.06 12.47
N GLU A 61 -14.54 1.96 12.13
CA GLU A 61 -14.91 0.60 12.57
C GLU A 61 -14.72 0.38 14.09
N ASN A 62 -13.84 1.14 14.74
CA ASN A 62 -13.65 1.10 16.19
C ASN A 62 -14.72 1.91 16.93
N GLU A 63 -15.11 3.08 16.41
CA GLU A 63 -16.18 3.90 17.01
C GLU A 63 -17.55 3.19 16.97
N GLU A 64 -17.89 2.48 15.89
CA GLU A 64 -19.15 1.70 15.80
C GLU A 64 -19.22 0.52 16.78
N ASN A 65 -18.07 -0.02 17.21
CA ASN A 65 -18.03 -1.11 18.19
C ASN A 65 -18.14 -0.60 19.64
N GLU A 66 -17.62 0.58 19.95
CA GLU A 66 -17.78 1.19 21.27
C GLU A 66 -19.24 1.61 21.52
N ASP A 67 -19.91 2.20 20.52
CA ASP A 67 -21.31 2.65 20.65
C ASP A 67 -22.31 1.47 20.80
N ASN A 68 -22.01 0.32 20.19
CA ASN A 68 -22.81 -0.90 20.38
C ASN A 68 -22.59 -1.56 21.76
N SER A 69 -21.44 -1.34 22.41
CA SER A 69 -21.16 -1.90 23.73
C SER A 69 -21.87 -1.15 24.86
N TYR A 70 -22.17 0.15 24.70
CA TYR A 70 -22.92 0.93 25.67
C TYR A 70 -24.44 0.72 25.59
N ASN A 71 -24.96 0.36 24.42
CA ASN A 71 -26.39 0.12 24.20
C ASN A 71 -26.86 -1.30 24.57
N ASN A 72 -25.96 -2.19 24.99
CA ASN A 72 -26.25 -3.58 25.40
C ASN A 72 -26.14 -3.82 26.92
N PHE A 73 -26.02 -2.76 27.73
CA PHE A 73 -26.16 -2.81 29.20
C PHE A 73 -27.44 -2.11 29.64
#